data_AF-A0AAV4WQ04-F1
#
_entry.id   AF-A0AAV4WQ04-F1
#
_cell.length_a   1.000
_cell.length_b   1.000
_cell.length_c   1.000
_cell.angle_alpha   90.00
_cell.angle_beta   90.00
_cell.angle_gamma   90.00
#
_symmetry.space_group_name_H-M   'P 1'
#
loop_
_entity.id
_entity.type
_entity.pdbx_description
1 polymer ?
#
loop_
_entity_poly.entity_id
_entity_poly.type
_entity_poly.pdbx_seq_one_letter_code
_entity_poly.pdbx_strand_id
1 'polypeptide(L)'
;MRNSVSKSKNVSLNQIAIIFSVDLVEADFCKTCSDHICKRNVPNFAANYGFRYPVQPSCLSELNDLEERLVALRIPFMQIRELGRDRQYGIKGSVTNVPNDLHKSVDCLPRNANDSVTIYVKLKKRLSFKSHFMYQCVNPNRAYDAALYLMNKPLYQSQNVNIDLEWLEIFRTESNSSNAFADLNTISSEESDESDIDDDDYDDPFVNPAPAETVINKLNTNIDAGLALAPGEDQMPLSVLFDDLAEELSYPRIYYGDMRRFTRKKLPTYSEIVKSELRRENRRGATPQKNLYSHQKNLLKLLLSSIQICLRNKIPSDYSLTAQQVQGQQCLVKIYDTVPLRKSPILQP
;
A
#
# COMPACT_ATOMS: atom_id res chain seq x y z
N MET A 1 -24.25 17.20 6.63
CA MET A 1 -25.66 17.06 7.06
C MET A 1 -26.10 15.63 6.79
N ARG A 2 -26.29 14.85 7.85
CA ARG A 2 -26.89 13.51 7.80
C ARG A 2 -28.40 13.73 7.78
N ASN A 3 -29.08 13.25 6.75
CA ASN A 3 -30.54 13.23 6.74
C ASN A 3 -30.94 11.90 7.36
N SER A 4 -31.50 11.93 8.56
CA SER A 4 -32.18 10.77 9.10
C SER A 4 -33.34 10.46 8.15
N VAL A 5 -33.34 9.25 7.58
CA VAL A 5 -34.49 8.79 6.77
C VAL A 5 -35.57 8.38 7.76
N SER A 6 -36.21 9.38 8.37
CA SER A 6 -37.46 9.19 9.06
C SER A 6 -38.52 8.85 8.02
N LYS A 7 -38.91 7.57 7.99
CA LYS A 7 -40.19 7.05 7.50
C LYS A 7 -40.83 7.86 6.37
N SER A 8 -40.30 7.81 5.16
CA SER A 8 -41.11 8.17 3.99
C SER A 8 -40.91 7.23 2.80
N LYS A 9 -41.94 6.40 2.63
CA LYS A 9 -42.42 5.73 1.41
C LYS A 9 -41.62 4.51 0.90
N ASN A 10 -42.11 3.33 1.32
CA ASN A 10 -42.05 2.05 0.60
C ASN A 10 -40.68 1.59 0.10
N VAL A 11 -39.68 1.54 0.98
CA VAL A 11 -38.48 0.75 0.73
C VAL A 11 -38.52 -0.44 1.68
N SER A 12 -38.57 -1.65 1.14
CA SER A 12 -38.58 -2.86 1.97
C SER A 12 -37.25 -3.02 2.70
N LEU A 13 -37.29 -3.34 4.00
CA LEU A 13 -36.09 -3.59 4.81
C LEU A 13 -35.20 -4.69 4.18
N ASN A 14 -35.81 -5.68 3.53
CA ASN A 14 -35.11 -6.73 2.79
C ASN A 14 -34.26 -6.19 1.63
N GLN A 15 -34.72 -5.17 0.89
CA GLN A 15 -33.91 -4.54 -0.16
C GLN A 15 -32.72 -3.78 0.42
N ILE A 16 -32.88 -3.12 1.57
CA ILE A 16 -31.80 -2.41 2.25
C ILE A 16 -30.75 -3.40 2.76
N ALA A 17 -31.17 -4.47 3.42
CA ALA A 17 -30.29 -5.53 3.91
C ALA A 17 -29.50 -6.18 2.76
N ILE A 18 -30.16 -6.42 1.63
CA ILE A 18 -29.49 -6.93 0.42
C ILE A 18 -28.50 -5.89 -0.11
N ILE A 19 -28.86 -4.61 -0.28
CA ILE A 19 -28.00 -3.59 -0.92
C ILE A 19 -26.74 -3.26 -0.09
N PHE A 20 -26.86 -3.21 1.23
CA PHE A 20 -25.79 -2.77 2.13
C PHE A 20 -25.15 -3.90 2.96
N SER A 21 -25.74 -5.11 2.96
CA SER A 21 -25.26 -6.25 3.75
C SER A 21 -25.12 -5.95 5.25
N VAL A 22 -26.06 -5.20 5.82
CA VAL A 22 -26.14 -4.89 7.25
C VAL A 22 -27.56 -5.21 7.73
N ASP A 23 -27.68 -5.94 8.84
CA ASP A 23 -28.94 -6.15 9.55
C ASP A 23 -29.33 -4.84 10.26
N LEU A 24 -30.00 -3.96 9.52
CA LEU A 24 -30.31 -2.62 9.99
C LEU A 24 -31.70 -2.58 10.62
N VAL A 25 -31.74 -2.43 11.95
CA VAL A 25 -32.95 -2.04 12.70
C VAL A 25 -33.23 -0.55 12.47
N GLU A 26 -32.19 0.28 12.36
CA GLU A 26 -32.22 1.69 11.95
C GLU A 26 -30.99 2.03 11.09
N ALA A 27 -31.16 2.81 10.02
CA ALA A 27 -30.08 3.14 9.09
C ALA A 27 -30.13 4.61 8.66
N ASP A 28 -29.02 5.32 8.83
CA ASP A 28 -28.83 6.67 8.30
C ASP A 28 -28.15 6.62 6.93
N PHE A 29 -28.81 7.16 5.92
CA PHE A 29 -28.26 7.22 4.56
C PHE A 29 -27.70 8.60 4.25
N CYS A 30 -26.59 8.65 3.50
CA CYS A 30 -26.15 9.90 2.90
C CYS A 30 -27.16 10.34 1.81
N LYS A 31 -27.20 11.64 1.50
CA LYS A 31 -28.12 12.20 0.50
C LYS A 31 -28.09 11.44 -0.83
N THR A 32 -26.89 11.11 -1.32
CA THR A 32 -26.73 10.36 -2.58
C THR A 32 -27.33 8.96 -2.51
N CYS A 33 -27.07 8.19 -1.44
CA CYS A 33 -27.66 6.88 -1.27
C CYS A 33 -29.18 6.97 -1.16
N SER A 34 -29.69 7.94 -0.39
CA SER A 34 -31.12 8.20 -0.26
C SER A 34 -31.76 8.51 -1.62
N ASP A 35 -31.15 9.38 -2.43
CA ASP A 35 -31.67 9.74 -3.76
C ASP A 35 -31.74 8.53 -4.71
N HIS A 36 -30.74 7.65 -4.66
CA HIS A 36 -30.75 6.41 -5.45
C HIS A 36 -31.86 5.45 -5.00
N ILE A 37 -31.99 5.24 -3.68
CA ILE A 37 -32.99 4.35 -3.09
C ILE A 37 -34.42 4.86 -3.37
N CYS A 38 -34.66 6.17 -3.21
CA CYS A 38 -35.96 6.79 -3.53
C CYS A 38 -36.34 6.60 -5.01
N LYS A 39 -35.35 6.57 -5.91
CA LYS A 39 -35.53 6.28 -7.34
C LYS A 39 -35.59 4.78 -7.65
N ARG A 40 -35.62 3.90 -6.65
CA ARG A 40 -35.60 2.44 -6.77
C ARG A 40 -34.38 1.90 -7.51
N ASN A 41 -33.26 2.62 -7.45
CA ASN A 41 -31.99 2.23 -8.05
C ASN A 41 -30.99 1.80 -6.97
N VAL A 42 -30.15 0.82 -7.28
CA VAL A 42 -29.03 0.44 -6.41
C VAL A 42 -27.96 1.54 -6.46
N PRO A 43 -27.45 2.03 -5.32
CA PRO A 43 -26.35 2.99 -5.29
C PRO A 43 -25.11 2.49 -6.04
N ASN A 44 -24.37 3.40 -6.68
CA ASN A 44 -23.22 3.04 -7.51
C ASN A 44 -22.10 2.31 -6.76
N PHE A 45 -21.94 2.57 -5.46
CA PHE A 45 -20.92 1.97 -4.58
C PHE A 45 -21.51 0.95 -3.60
N ALA A 46 -22.60 0.28 -3.97
CA ALA A 46 -23.24 -0.72 -3.12
C ALA A 46 -22.35 -1.95 -2.87
N ALA A 47 -22.52 -2.57 -1.69
CA ALA A 47 -21.78 -3.77 -1.29
C ALA A 47 -22.00 -4.93 -2.27
N ASN A 48 -23.22 -5.07 -2.80
CA ASN A 48 -23.57 -6.06 -3.81
C ASN A 48 -22.76 -6.00 -5.10
N TYR A 49 -22.25 -4.82 -5.45
CA TYR A 49 -21.39 -4.65 -6.63
C TYR A 49 -19.93 -5.03 -6.37
N GLY A 50 -19.60 -5.51 -5.16
CA GLY A 50 -18.24 -5.84 -4.75
C GLY A 50 -17.49 -4.69 -4.10
N PHE A 51 -18.15 -3.55 -3.81
CA PHE A 51 -17.54 -2.44 -3.05
C PHE A 51 -17.55 -2.69 -1.54
N ARG A 52 -17.23 -3.92 -1.14
CA ARG A 52 -17.14 -4.35 0.25
C ARG A 52 -15.74 -4.83 0.54
N TYR A 53 -15.32 -4.55 1.76
CA TYR A 53 -14.09 -5.03 2.34
C TYR A 53 -14.27 -6.48 2.85
N PRO A 54 -13.26 -7.36 2.71
CA PRO A 54 -13.33 -8.70 3.31
C PRO A 54 -13.51 -8.62 4.82
N VAL A 55 -14.07 -9.69 5.39
CA VAL A 55 -14.27 -9.84 6.83
C VAL A 55 -12.92 -9.72 7.53
N GLN A 56 -12.91 -8.94 8.61
CA GLN A 56 -11.68 -8.63 9.35
C GLN A 56 -11.27 -9.79 10.25
N PRO A 57 -10.09 -10.41 10.01
CA PRO A 57 -9.52 -11.36 10.95
C PRO A 57 -8.90 -10.59 12.13
N SER A 58 -8.94 -11.19 13.33
CA SER A 58 -8.37 -10.60 14.55
C SER A 58 -6.86 -10.39 14.42
N CYS A 59 -6.12 -11.39 13.92
CA CYS A 59 -4.65 -11.35 13.79
C CYS A 59 -4.12 -10.17 12.96
N LEU A 60 -4.81 -9.75 11.90
CA LEU A 60 -4.37 -8.61 11.07
C LEU A 60 -4.88 -7.26 11.57
N SER A 61 -5.88 -7.24 12.45
CA SER A 61 -6.50 -6.00 12.92
C SER A 61 -5.62 -5.18 13.86
N GLU A 62 -4.81 -5.89 14.64
CA GLU A 62 -3.95 -5.35 15.69
C GLU A 62 -2.55 -4.96 15.23
N LEU A 63 -2.22 -5.20 13.95
CA LEU A 63 -0.90 -4.92 13.42
C LEU A 63 -0.60 -3.42 13.40
N ASN A 64 0.60 -3.07 13.83
CA ASN A 64 1.22 -1.77 13.61
C ASN A 64 1.56 -1.57 12.13
N ASP A 65 1.78 -0.32 11.72
CA ASP A 65 2.13 0.01 10.32
C ASP A 65 3.41 -0.71 9.89
N LEU A 66 4.43 -0.78 10.76
CA LEU A 66 5.67 -1.50 10.46
C LEU A 66 5.47 -3.02 10.40
N GLU A 67 4.68 -3.59 11.31
CA GLU A 67 4.31 -5.01 11.29
C GLU A 67 3.58 -5.39 10.00
N GLU A 68 2.67 -4.52 9.54
CA GLU A 68 1.99 -4.66 8.24
C GLU A 68 2.99 -4.67 7.08
N ARG A 69 4.02 -3.80 7.11
CA ARG A 69 5.05 -3.76 6.05
C ARG A 69 5.91 -5.01 6.00
N LEU A 70 6.25 -5.59 7.15
CA LEU A 70 7.08 -6.79 7.21
C LEU A 70 6.40 -8.01 6.59
N VAL A 71 5.07 -8.09 6.68
CA VAL A 71 4.29 -9.22 6.10
C VAL A 71 3.71 -8.92 4.71
N ALA A 72 3.85 -7.69 4.21
CA ALA A 72 3.40 -7.32 2.88
C ALA A 72 4.36 -7.84 1.81
N LEU A 73 3.85 -8.24 0.64
CA LEU A 73 4.68 -8.67 -0.50
C LEU A 73 5.20 -7.53 -1.36
N ARG A 74 4.73 -6.32 -1.09
CA ARG A 74 5.11 -5.08 -1.77
C ARG A 74 5.30 -4.00 -0.73
N ILE A 75 6.45 -3.35 -0.73
CA ILE A 75 6.74 -2.22 0.15
C ILE A 75 6.69 -0.95 -0.71
N PRO A 76 5.65 -0.11 -0.54
CA PRO A 76 5.60 1.19 -1.19
C PRO A 76 6.44 2.19 -0.39
N PHE A 77 7.62 2.51 -0.90
CA PHE A 77 8.44 3.60 -0.39
C PHE A 77 7.87 4.93 -0.90
N MET A 78 7.50 5.80 0.04
CA MET A 78 6.97 7.13 -0.23
C MET A 78 7.28 8.08 0.93
N GLN A 79 7.64 9.33 0.64
CA GLN A 79 7.90 10.33 1.67
C GLN A 79 6.62 11.12 1.94
N ILE A 80 6.06 10.96 3.14
CA ILE A 80 4.87 11.69 3.58
C ILE A 80 5.30 12.78 4.55
N ARG A 81 4.87 14.02 4.29
CA ARG A 81 5.20 15.19 5.12
C ARG A 81 3.94 15.91 5.56
N GLU A 82 3.99 16.56 6.71
CA GLU A 82 2.91 17.43 7.17
C GLU A 82 2.97 18.78 6.42
N LEU A 83 1.82 19.25 5.91
CA LEU A 83 1.73 20.48 5.11
C LEU A 83 1.48 21.74 5.98
N GLY A 84 1.70 21.64 7.28
CA GLY A 84 1.70 22.77 8.22
C GLY A 84 0.32 23.32 8.64
N ARG A 85 -0.79 22.96 7.97
CA ARG A 85 -2.15 23.36 8.36
C ARG A 85 -3.05 22.16 8.57
N ASP A 86 -3.84 22.19 9.65
CA ASP A 86 -5.00 21.32 9.89
C ASP A 86 -4.73 19.80 9.77
N ARG A 87 -3.56 19.35 10.26
CA ARG A 87 -3.12 17.94 10.21
C ARG A 87 -3.16 17.34 8.79
N GLN A 88 -2.91 18.17 7.78
CA GLN A 88 -2.86 17.73 6.39
C GLN A 88 -1.51 17.09 6.08
N TYR A 89 -1.57 15.99 5.33
CA TYR A 89 -0.40 15.26 4.84
C TYR A 89 -0.27 15.44 3.32
N GLY A 90 0.97 15.61 2.87
CA GLY A 90 1.37 15.64 1.47
C GLY A 90 2.41 14.58 1.18
N ILE A 91 2.56 14.23 -0.10
CA ILE A 91 3.60 13.32 -0.56
C ILE A 91 4.68 14.11 -1.29
N LYS A 92 5.95 13.91 -0.91
CA LYS A 92 7.12 14.42 -1.63
C LYS A 92 7.65 13.32 -2.55
N GLY A 93 7.95 13.69 -3.79
CA GLY A 93 8.46 12.75 -4.79
C GLY A 93 7.43 11.74 -5.30
N SER A 94 7.93 10.66 -5.90
CA SER A 94 7.13 9.57 -6.44
C SER A 94 6.97 8.43 -5.44
N VAL A 95 6.07 7.49 -5.74
CA VAL A 95 5.93 6.23 -4.99
C VAL A 95 6.72 5.16 -5.73
N THR A 96 7.61 4.48 -5.01
CA THR A 96 8.38 3.35 -5.54
C THR A 96 7.89 2.07 -4.88
N ASN A 97 7.39 1.12 -5.67
CA ASN A 97 6.90 -0.15 -5.15
C ASN A 97 7.99 -1.21 -5.25
N VAL A 98 8.49 -1.73 -4.14
CA VAL A 98 9.57 -2.72 -4.13
C VAL A 98 9.03 -4.08 -3.70
N PRO A 99 9.30 -5.17 -4.44
CA PRO A 99 8.99 -6.52 -3.98
C PRO A 99 9.64 -6.81 -2.63
N ASN A 100 8.86 -7.36 -1.70
CA ASN A 100 9.38 -7.77 -0.40
C ASN A 100 9.67 -9.27 -0.39
N ASP A 101 10.87 -9.64 0.06
CA ASP A 101 11.18 -11.01 0.39
C ASP A 101 10.75 -11.30 1.84
N LEU A 102 9.68 -12.08 1.97
CA LEU A 102 9.14 -12.43 3.28
C LEU A 102 10.09 -13.33 4.08
N HIS A 103 10.90 -14.16 3.43
CA HIS A 103 11.91 -14.97 4.13
C HIS A 103 12.88 -14.07 4.88
N LYS A 104 13.49 -13.10 4.17
CA LYS A 104 14.40 -12.11 4.78
C LYS A 104 13.72 -11.27 5.86
N SER A 105 12.45 -10.91 5.67
CA SER A 105 11.71 -10.09 6.65
C SER A 105 11.46 -10.84 7.96
N VAL A 106 11.17 -12.14 7.86
CA VAL A 106 10.76 -12.99 8.98
C VAL A 106 11.97 -13.65 9.65
N ASP A 107 12.97 -14.08 8.88
CA ASP A 107 14.22 -14.70 9.36
C ASP A 107 14.98 -13.83 10.37
N CYS A 108 14.96 -12.52 10.17
CA CYS A 108 15.68 -11.58 11.02
C CYS A 108 14.96 -11.28 12.34
N LEU A 109 13.69 -11.65 12.48
CA LEU A 109 12.93 -11.43 13.72
C LEU A 109 13.27 -12.53 14.75
N PRO A 110 13.36 -12.21 16.05
CA PRO A 110 13.75 -13.18 17.06
C PRO A 110 12.72 -14.32 17.17
N ARG A 111 13.24 -15.54 17.30
CA ARG A 111 12.49 -16.79 17.51
C ARG A 111 11.94 -16.85 18.94
N ASN A 112 10.73 -17.41 19.08
CA ASN A 112 10.07 -17.64 20.37
C ASN A 112 10.04 -16.42 21.29
N ALA A 113 9.70 -15.27 20.74
CA ALA A 113 9.33 -14.12 21.56
C ALA A 113 8.10 -14.52 22.41
N ASN A 114 8.12 -14.32 23.72
CA ASN A 114 6.85 -14.36 24.47
C ASN A 114 5.94 -13.25 23.93
N ASP A 115 4.62 -13.38 24.04
CA ASP A 115 3.65 -12.36 23.55
C ASP A 115 3.92 -10.94 24.08
N SER A 116 4.65 -10.81 25.20
CA SER A 116 5.05 -9.54 25.80
C SER A 116 6.36 -8.95 25.27
N VAL A 117 7.11 -9.67 24.42
CA VAL A 117 8.40 -9.23 23.91
C VAL A 117 8.18 -8.38 22.66
N THR A 118 8.65 -7.14 22.74
CA THR A 118 8.63 -6.21 21.63
C THR A 118 10.04 -5.73 21.34
N ILE A 119 10.39 -5.62 20.05
CA ILE A 119 11.71 -5.19 19.60
C ILE A 119 11.62 -3.92 18.75
N TYR A 120 12.66 -3.09 18.81
CA TYR A 120 12.77 -1.94 17.94
C TYR A 120 13.32 -2.36 16.58
N VAL A 121 12.61 -2.01 15.51
CA VAL A 121 12.95 -2.38 14.13
C VAL A 121 13.05 -1.12 13.26
N LYS A 122 14.16 -0.98 12.54
CA LYS A 122 14.43 0.07 11.55
C LYS A 122 14.28 -0.53 10.15
N LEU A 123 13.19 -0.23 9.44
CA LEU A 123 13.02 -0.62 8.05
C LEU A 123 13.72 0.41 7.15
N LYS A 124 14.69 -0.05 6.36
CA LYS A 124 15.48 0.76 5.42
C LYS A 124 15.24 0.32 3.97
N LYS A 125 15.57 1.20 3.03
CA LYS A 125 15.60 0.86 1.58
C LYS A 125 16.81 -0.01 1.23
N ARG A 126 17.96 0.31 1.85
CA ARG A 126 19.25 -0.39 1.78
C ARG A 126 19.86 -0.36 3.17
N LEU A 127 20.61 -1.40 3.54
CA LEU A 127 21.22 -1.44 4.87
C LEU A 127 22.28 -0.35 5.07
N SER A 128 23.00 0.01 3.99
CA SER A 128 24.04 1.04 4.00
C SER A 128 23.53 2.46 4.27
N PHE A 129 22.25 2.74 4.03
CA PHE A 129 21.69 4.08 4.23
C PHE A 129 21.60 4.43 5.71
N LYS A 130 22.02 5.65 6.08
CA LYS A 130 21.90 6.16 7.45
C LYS A 130 20.43 6.35 7.86
N SER A 131 19.63 6.91 6.94
CA SER A 131 18.21 7.17 7.18
C SER A 131 17.36 5.89 7.12
N HIS A 132 16.28 5.87 7.91
CA HIS A 132 15.32 4.76 7.93
C HIS A 132 13.94 5.19 7.41
N PHE A 133 13.32 4.31 6.62
CA PHE A 133 11.98 4.54 6.07
C PHE A 133 10.89 4.42 7.14
N MET A 134 11.02 3.50 8.10
CA MET A 134 10.14 3.40 9.25
C MET A 134 10.94 2.94 10.47
N TYR A 135 10.58 3.45 11.65
CA TYR A 135 11.17 3.03 12.91
C TYR A 135 10.08 2.89 13.96
N GLN A 136 9.76 1.66 14.36
CA GLN A 136 8.69 1.37 15.31
C GLN A 136 9.03 0.15 16.16
N CYS A 137 8.32 0.00 17.27
CA CYS A 137 8.34 -1.19 18.10
C CYS A 137 7.42 -2.26 17.49
N VAL A 138 7.94 -3.46 17.32
CA VAL A 138 7.31 -4.59 16.64
C VAL A 138 7.20 -5.77 17.61
N ASN A 139 6.03 -6.41 17.65
CA ASN A 139 5.85 -7.70 18.26
C ASN A 139 6.06 -8.80 17.20
N PRO A 140 7.13 -9.62 17.32
CA PRO A 140 7.40 -10.68 16.36
C PRO A 140 6.24 -11.66 16.21
N ASN A 141 5.58 -12.07 17.30
CA ASN A 141 4.48 -13.06 17.26
C ASN A 141 3.30 -12.58 16.41
N ARG A 142 2.98 -11.29 16.48
CA ARG A 142 1.93 -10.70 15.63
C ARG A 142 2.29 -10.76 14.16
N ALA A 143 3.55 -10.48 13.81
CA ALA A 143 4.04 -10.60 12.45
C ALA A 143 4.00 -12.06 11.96
N TYR A 144 4.37 -13.04 12.81
CA TYR A 144 4.27 -14.47 12.47
C TYR A 144 2.83 -14.92 12.24
N ASP A 145 1.92 -14.62 13.17
CA ASP A 145 0.51 -14.99 13.06
C ASP A 145 -0.15 -14.37 11.83
N ALA A 146 0.21 -13.13 11.51
CA ALA A 146 -0.21 -12.44 10.31
C ALA A 146 0.33 -13.11 9.04
N ALA A 147 1.62 -13.44 9.00
CA ALA A 147 2.24 -14.11 7.87
C ALA A 147 1.60 -15.48 7.61
N LEU A 148 1.40 -16.29 8.66
CA LEU A 148 0.76 -17.61 8.57
C LEU A 148 -0.68 -17.52 8.05
N TYR A 149 -1.45 -16.52 8.50
CA TYR A 149 -2.78 -16.29 7.96
C TYR A 149 -2.75 -15.88 6.48
N LEU A 150 -1.83 -14.97 6.09
CA LEU A 150 -1.73 -14.47 4.73
C LEU A 150 -1.23 -15.52 3.73
N MET A 151 -0.30 -16.41 4.12
CA MET A 151 0.18 -17.50 3.27
C MET A 151 -0.94 -18.45 2.82
N ASN A 152 -1.94 -18.65 3.67
CA ASN A 152 -3.10 -19.49 3.35
C ASN A 152 -4.09 -18.81 2.38
N LYS A 153 -3.87 -17.55 2.00
CA LYS A 153 -4.76 -16.80 1.11
C LYS A 153 -4.39 -16.95 -0.36
N PRO A 154 -5.39 -16.99 -1.26
CA PRO A 154 -5.17 -17.23 -2.68
C PRO A 154 -4.28 -16.16 -3.33
N LEU A 155 -4.33 -14.91 -2.85
CA LEU A 155 -3.49 -13.84 -3.40
C LEU A 155 -2.00 -14.10 -3.15
N TYR A 156 -1.64 -14.54 -1.95
CA TYR A 156 -0.25 -14.83 -1.58
C TYR A 156 0.25 -16.11 -2.24
N GLN A 157 -0.60 -17.14 -2.31
CA GLN A 157 -0.32 -18.37 -3.06
C GLN A 157 -0.03 -18.09 -4.54
N SER A 158 -0.76 -17.16 -5.17
CA SER A 158 -0.55 -16.79 -6.58
C SER A 158 0.80 -16.14 -6.87
N GLN A 159 1.46 -15.58 -5.85
CA GLN A 159 2.76 -14.92 -5.99
C GLN A 159 3.94 -15.90 -5.83
N ASN A 160 3.68 -17.22 -5.76
CA ASN A 160 4.68 -18.28 -5.58
C ASN A 160 5.62 -18.05 -4.39
N VAL A 161 5.08 -17.51 -3.30
CA VAL A 161 5.84 -17.33 -2.06
C VAL A 161 5.97 -18.68 -1.39
N ASN A 162 7.11 -19.34 -1.63
CA ASN A 162 7.40 -20.65 -1.08
C ASN A 162 8.01 -20.48 0.32
N ILE A 163 7.23 -19.98 1.27
CA ILE A 163 7.58 -20.14 2.69
C ILE A 163 7.02 -21.48 3.11
N ASP A 164 7.92 -22.37 3.53
CA ASP A 164 7.51 -23.67 4.03
C ASP A 164 6.65 -23.45 5.30
N LEU A 165 5.40 -23.89 5.27
CA LEU A 165 4.50 -23.77 6.42
C LEU A 165 5.07 -24.56 7.60
N GLU A 166 5.79 -25.66 7.30
CA GLU A 166 6.52 -26.45 8.29
C GLU A 166 7.65 -25.63 8.92
N TRP A 167 8.32 -24.76 8.15
CA TRP A 167 9.33 -23.83 8.68
C TRP A 167 8.72 -22.80 9.63
N LEU A 168 7.56 -22.21 9.30
CA LEU A 168 6.83 -21.27 10.19
C LEU A 168 6.37 -21.94 11.50
N GLU A 169 5.95 -23.21 11.43
CA GLU A 169 5.52 -23.98 12.61
C GLU A 169 6.71 -24.42 13.48
N ILE A 170 7.83 -24.84 12.86
CA ILE A 170 9.09 -25.12 13.57
C ILE A 170 9.60 -23.84 14.26
N PHE A 171 9.48 -22.69 13.59
CA PHE A 171 9.86 -21.38 14.14
C PHE A 171 9.11 -21.01 15.43
N ARG A 172 7.87 -21.48 15.57
CA ARG A 172 7.02 -21.27 16.76
C ARG A 172 7.30 -22.25 17.90
N THR A 173 7.91 -23.39 17.59
CA THR A 173 7.95 -24.56 18.50
C THR A 173 9.37 -24.88 19.00
N GLU A 174 10.42 -24.60 18.22
CA GLU A 174 11.80 -24.92 18.63
C GLU A 174 12.45 -23.80 19.45
N SER A 175 12.42 -23.98 20.77
CA SER A 175 13.28 -23.26 21.72
C SER A 175 14.71 -23.83 21.70
N ASN A 176 15.49 -23.51 20.67
CA ASN A 176 16.93 -23.75 20.75
C ASN A 176 17.58 -22.76 21.74
N SER A 177 17.68 -23.27 22.97
CA SER A 177 18.74 -23.01 23.94
C SER A 177 20.08 -22.73 23.23
N SER A 178 20.77 -21.68 23.70
CA SER A 178 22.08 -21.16 23.30
C SER A 178 22.14 -20.17 22.12
N ASN A 179 22.32 -18.90 22.49
CA ASN A 179 23.09 -17.86 21.77
C ASN A 179 22.46 -17.01 20.64
N ALA A 180 21.14 -16.99 20.40
CA ALA A 180 20.57 -16.04 19.43
C ALA A 180 20.58 -14.55 19.90
N PHE A 181 20.88 -14.28 21.17
CA PHE A 181 21.14 -12.91 21.66
C PHE A 181 22.58 -12.44 21.42
N ALA A 182 23.51 -13.34 21.09
CA ALA A 182 24.93 -13.00 20.89
C ALA A 182 25.22 -12.52 19.46
N ASP A 183 24.42 -12.92 18.46
CA ASP A 183 24.59 -12.49 17.07
C ASP A 183 23.86 -11.17 16.74
N LEU A 184 23.06 -10.63 17.67
CA LEU A 184 22.42 -9.32 17.51
C LEU A 184 23.43 -8.14 17.57
N ASN A 185 24.67 -8.41 18.01
CA ASN A 185 25.76 -7.44 18.08
C ASN A 185 26.66 -7.41 16.82
N THR A 186 26.28 -8.09 15.72
CA THR A 186 27.07 -8.10 14.48
C THR A 186 26.24 -7.74 13.24
N ILE A 187 25.37 -6.74 13.38
CA ILE A 187 25.03 -5.84 12.26
C ILE A 187 25.31 -4.41 12.72
N SER A 188 26.53 -4.18 13.18
CA SER A 188 27.14 -2.86 13.05
C SER A 188 27.43 -2.71 11.56
N SER A 189 26.44 -2.28 10.79
CA SER A 189 26.68 -1.84 9.42
C SER A 189 27.74 -0.75 9.49
N GLU A 190 28.91 -1.00 8.92
CA GLU A 190 29.89 0.03 8.61
C GLU A 190 29.13 1.08 7.79
N GLU A 191 28.85 2.23 8.40
CA GLU A 191 28.22 3.36 7.72
C GLU A 191 29.20 3.81 6.63
N SER A 192 28.98 3.37 5.39
CA SER A 192 29.73 3.88 4.25
C SER A 192 29.15 5.25 3.88
N ASP A 193 29.99 6.29 3.94
CA ASP A 193 29.74 7.65 3.44
C ASP A 193 29.62 7.70 1.90
N GLU A 194 28.79 6.83 1.30
CA GLU A 194 28.36 7.01 -0.08
C GLU A 194 27.36 8.17 -0.08
N SER A 195 27.87 9.36 -0.41
CA SER A 195 27.10 10.60 -0.54
C SER A 195 25.87 10.37 -1.41
N ASP A 196 24.71 10.71 -0.85
CA ASP A 196 23.40 10.68 -1.49
C ASP A 196 23.39 11.58 -2.74
N ILE A 197 23.63 11.01 -3.93
CA ILE A 197 23.57 11.77 -5.22
C ILE A 197 22.14 12.22 -5.56
N ASP A 198 21.12 11.75 -4.81
CA ASP A 198 19.71 12.11 -5.00
C ASP A 198 19.11 12.97 -3.85
N ASP A 199 19.89 13.34 -2.83
CA ASP A 199 19.47 14.36 -1.86
C ASP A 199 20.05 15.70 -2.28
N ASP A 200 19.23 16.51 -2.96
CA ASP A 200 19.37 17.96 -2.93
C ASP A 200 19.30 18.42 -1.46
N ASP A 201 20.48 18.46 -0.84
CA ASP A 201 20.98 19.34 0.20
C ASP A 201 19.92 20.25 0.84
N TYR A 202 19.20 19.71 1.81
CA TYR A 202 18.64 20.42 2.96
C TYR A 202 18.43 19.37 4.05
N ASP A 203 18.98 19.61 5.24
CA ASP A 203 18.53 19.01 6.50
C ASP A 203 17.03 18.73 6.42
N ASP A 204 16.60 17.48 6.22
CA ASP A 204 15.18 17.15 6.23
C ASP A 204 14.73 17.31 7.69
N PRO A 205 14.00 18.38 8.06
CA PRO A 205 13.61 18.57 9.45
C PRO A 205 12.56 17.53 9.88
N PHE A 206 12.15 16.65 8.97
CA PHE A 206 11.20 15.57 9.16
C PHE A 206 11.89 14.21 9.07
N VAL A 207 12.89 13.99 9.92
CA VAL A 207 13.29 12.62 10.27
C VAL A 207 12.07 11.92 10.85
N ASN A 208 11.78 10.70 10.39
CA ASN A 208 10.68 9.90 10.94
C ASN A 208 10.79 9.89 12.48
N PRO A 209 9.78 10.40 13.20
CA PRO A 209 9.89 10.57 14.63
C PRO A 209 10.16 9.22 15.28
N ALA A 210 11.17 9.17 16.15
CA ALA A 210 11.40 8.01 16.97
C ALA A 210 10.14 7.70 17.81
N PRO A 211 9.79 6.43 18.00
CA PRO A 211 8.64 6.07 18.81
C PRO A 211 8.77 6.70 20.21
N ALA A 212 7.73 7.43 20.65
CA ALA A 212 7.69 8.02 21.98
C ALA A 212 7.60 6.90 23.02
N GLU A 213 8.69 6.69 23.77
CA GLU A 213 8.79 5.58 24.71
C GLU A 213 7.85 5.78 25.92
N THR A 214 6.97 4.80 26.16
CA THR A 214 6.27 4.62 27.45
C THR A 214 6.73 3.36 28.18
N VAL A 215 7.64 2.58 27.58
CA VAL A 215 8.12 1.29 28.08
C VAL A 215 9.58 1.43 28.51
N ILE A 216 9.86 1.18 29.79
CA ILE A 216 11.23 1.24 30.33
C ILE A 216 11.91 -0.11 30.09
N ASN A 217 12.71 -0.23 29.02
CA ASN A 217 13.61 -1.36 28.86
C ASN A 217 14.89 -1.13 29.67
N LYS A 218 15.05 -1.89 30.77
CA LYS A 218 16.20 -1.83 31.71
C LYS A 218 17.55 -2.26 31.12
N LEU A 219 17.64 -2.53 29.81
CA LEU A 219 18.85 -3.02 29.12
C LEU A 219 19.47 -1.97 28.17
N ASN A 220 19.07 -0.70 28.26
CA ASN A 220 19.58 0.34 27.38
C ASN A 220 20.90 0.94 27.91
N THR A 221 22.01 0.60 27.28
CA THR A 221 23.14 1.54 27.13
C THR A 221 23.36 2.01 25.70
N ASN A 222 22.62 1.50 24.70
CA ASN A 222 22.64 2.01 23.32
C ASN A 222 21.21 2.14 22.77
N ILE A 223 20.65 3.34 22.91
CA ILE A 223 19.26 3.68 22.53
C ILE A 223 19.08 3.72 21.00
N ASP A 224 20.18 3.73 20.23
CA ASP A 224 20.18 3.62 18.76
C ASP A 224 20.22 2.18 18.22
N ALA A 225 20.31 1.17 19.08
CA ALA A 225 20.42 -0.24 18.70
C ALA A 225 19.03 -0.86 18.43
N GLY A 226 18.42 -0.50 17.29
CA GLY A 226 17.28 -1.21 16.71
C GLY A 226 17.75 -2.18 15.61
N LEU A 227 17.04 -3.30 15.43
CA LEU A 227 17.28 -4.23 14.34
C LEU A 227 17.03 -3.55 12.99
N ALA A 228 18.07 -3.36 12.18
CA ALA A 228 17.95 -2.78 10.85
C ALA A 228 17.62 -3.85 9.80
N LEU A 229 16.58 -3.63 9.00
CA LEU A 229 16.09 -4.55 7.98
C LEU A 229 15.93 -3.83 6.65
N ALA A 230 16.42 -4.43 5.56
CA ALA A 230 16.15 -3.99 4.19
C ALA A 230 15.72 -5.19 3.32
N PRO A 231 14.51 -5.72 3.50
CA PRO A 231 14.13 -6.98 2.86
C PRO A 231 13.87 -6.85 1.36
N GLY A 232 13.67 -5.62 0.86
CA GLY A 232 13.60 -5.30 -0.57
C GLY A 232 14.95 -4.91 -1.19
N GLU A 233 16.07 -5.06 -0.47
CA GLU A 233 17.40 -4.80 -1.02
C GLU A 233 17.70 -5.74 -2.21
N ASP A 234 18.37 -5.19 -3.22
CA ASP A 234 18.65 -5.81 -4.53
C ASP A 234 17.43 -6.18 -5.39
N GLN A 235 16.21 -5.86 -4.95
CA GLN A 235 15.00 -6.09 -5.75
C GLN A 235 14.74 -4.91 -6.69
N MET A 236 14.34 -5.23 -7.93
CA MET A 236 13.95 -4.21 -8.90
C MET A 236 12.57 -3.64 -8.56
N PRO A 237 12.42 -2.31 -8.48
CA PRO A 237 11.13 -1.70 -8.20
C PRO A 237 10.14 -1.98 -9.34
N LEU A 238 8.91 -2.31 -8.96
CA LEU A 238 7.80 -2.52 -9.87
C LEU A 238 7.05 -1.21 -10.10
N SER A 239 6.59 -1.04 -11.34
CA SER A 239 5.80 0.13 -11.70
C SER A 239 4.42 0.10 -11.03
N VAL A 240 4.12 1.13 -10.26
CA VAL A 240 2.81 1.36 -9.62
C VAL A 240 1.65 1.37 -10.63
N LEU A 241 1.95 1.69 -11.90
CA LEU A 241 0.96 1.74 -12.98
C LEU A 241 0.56 0.37 -13.51
N PHE A 242 1.55 -0.50 -13.72
CA PHE A 242 1.38 -1.78 -14.40
C PHE A 242 1.14 -2.92 -13.42
N ASP A 243 1.48 -2.74 -12.15
CA ASP A 243 1.15 -3.69 -11.08
C ASP A 243 -0.31 -3.49 -10.63
N ASP A 244 -1.21 -4.32 -11.16
CA ASP A 244 -2.64 -4.28 -10.86
C ASP A 244 -2.93 -4.63 -9.39
N LEU A 245 -2.18 -5.58 -8.83
CA LEU A 245 -2.34 -6.11 -7.46
C LEU A 245 -1.51 -5.36 -6.42
N ALA A 246 -0.82 -4.28 -6.83
CA ALA A 246 0.12 -3.55 -5.99
C ALA A 246 -0.49 -3.12 -4.65
N GLU A 247 -1.76 -2.70 -4.62
CA GLU A 247 -2.41 -2.22 -3.39
C GLU A 247 -2.79 -3.36 -2.46
N GLU A 248 -3.36 -4.42 -3.01
CA GLU A 248 -3.76 -5.62 -2.27
C GLU A 248 -2.56 -6.31 -1.62
N LEU A 249 -1.42 -6.30 -2.31
CA LEU A 249 -0.15 -6.85 -1.82
C LEU A 249 0.61 -5.90 -0.88
N SER A 250 0.40 -4.57 -1.00
CA SER A 250 1.08 -3.57 -0.16
C SER A 250 0.38 -3.31 1.17
N TYR A 251 -0.93 -3.57 1.25
CA TYR A 251 -1.76 -3.24 2.41
C TYR A 251 -2.57 -4.45 2.91
N PRO A 252 -1.91 -5.48 3.47
CA PRO A 252 -2.60 -6.65 3.99
C PRO A 252 -3.58 -6.32 5.12
N ARG A 253 -3.41 -5.23 5.88
CA ARG A 253 -4.38 -4.81 6.91
C ARG A 253 -5.70 -4.29 6.32
N ILE A 254 -5.68 -3.86 5.06
CA ILE A 254 -6.87 -3.37 4.36
C ILE A 254 -7.56 -4.50 3.60
N TYR A 255 -6.80 -5.34 2.91
CA TYR A 255 -7.33 -6.34 1.96
C TYR A 255 -7.23 -7.80 2.44
N TYR A 256 -6.50 -8.08 3.53
CA TYR A 256 -6.36 -9.39 4.17
C TYR A 256 -5.94 -10.54 3.25
N GLY A 257 -5.20 -10.24 2.18
CA GLY A 257 -4.79 -11.23 1.19
C GLY A 257 -5.92 -11.67 0.24
N ASP A 258 -7.03 -10.94 0.20
CA ASP A 258 -8.12 -11.19 -0.75
C ASP A 258 -8.08 -10.17 -1.91
N MET A 259 -8.25 -10.67 -3.13
CA MET A 259 -8.38 -9.83 -4.32
C MET A 259 -9.74 -9.12 -4.35
N ARG A 260 -9.77 -7.86 -4.79
CA ARG A 260 -11.01 -7.12 -5.05
C ARG A 260 -11.81 -7.81 -6.16
N ARG A 261 -13.06 -8.18 -5.89
CA ARG A 261 -13.98 -8.79 -6.86
C ARG A 261 -15.18 -7.88 -7.08
N PHE A 262 -15.41 -7.47 -8.33
CA PHE A 262 -16.55 -6.64 -8.71
C PHE A 262 -17.53 -7.44 -9.56
N THR A 263 -18.81 -7.36 -9.23
CA THR A 263 -19.90 -8.10 -9.90
C THR A 263 -20.66 -7.23 -10.93
N ARG A 264 -20.27 -5.97 -11.08
CA ARG A 264 -20.90 -5.01 -11.99
C ARG A 264 -20.59 -5.34 -13.45
N LYS A 265 -21.60 -5.21 -14.34
CA LYS A 265 -21.45 -5.42 -15.81
C LYS A 265 -20.27 -4.66 -16.43
N LYS A 266 -20.09 -3.41 -16.01
CA LYS A 266 -18.92 -2.59 -16.37
C LYS A 266 -17.99 -2.55 -15.18
N LEU A 267 -16.74 -2.97 -15.37
CA LEU A 267 -15.71 -2.88 -14.35
C LEU A 267 -15.54 -1.42 -13.89
N PRO A 268 -15.45 -1.18 -12.57
CA PRO A 268 -15.28 0.17 -12.05
C PRO A 268 -13.92 0.73 -12.43
N THR A 269 -13.90 2.03 -12.71
CA THR A 269 -12.65 2.76 -12.91
C THR A 269 -11.88 2.87 -11.60
N TYR A 270 -10.55 3.01 -11.68
CA TYR A 270 -9.72 3.16 -10.49
C TYR A 270 -10.14 4.34 -9.59
N SER A 271 -10.50 5.47 -10.20
CA SER A 271 -11.07 6.62 -9.49
C SER A 271 -12.39 6.31 -8.76
N GLU A 272 -13.26 5.46 -9.31
CA GLU A 272 -14.47 5.01 -8.62
C GLU A 272 -14.13 4.11 -7.43
N ILE A 273 -13.15 3.22 -7.57
CA ILE A 273 -12.67 2.36 -6.48
C ILE A 273 -12.16 3.21 -5.32
N VAL A 274 -11.24 4.15 -5.57
CA VAL A 274 -10.69 5.04 -4.54
C VAL A 274 -11.78 5.89 -3.88
N LYS A 275 -12.72 6.44 -4.67
CA LYS A 275 -13.87 7.18 -4.13
C LYS A 275 -14.75 6.30 -3.25
N SER A 276 -14.94 5.03 -3.61
CA SER A 276 -15.70 4.09 -2.79
C SER A 276 -14.99 3.86 -1.45
N GLU A 277 -13.68 3.59 -1.46
CA GLU A 277 -12.88 3.30 -0.26
C GLU A 277 -12.87 4.50 0.70
N LEU A 278 -12.74 5.72 0.19
CA LEU A 278 -12.80 6.96 0.98
C LEU A 278 -14.16 7.23 1.62
N ARG A 279 -15.25 6.70 1.07
CA ARG A 279 -16.63 6.95 1.51
C ARG A 279 -17.22 5.81 2.33
N ARG A 280 -16.51 4.69 2.47
CA ARG A 280 -16.97 3.55 3.28
C ARG A 280 -17.05 3.96 4.75
N GLU A 281 -18.00 3.33 5.44
CA GLU A 281 -18.13 3.40 6.89
C GLU A 281 -16.90 2.81 7.58
N ASN A 282 -16.46 1.63 7.14
CA ASN A 282 -15.20 1.06 7.59
C ASN A 282 -14.03 1.91 7.08
N ARG A 283 -13.39 2.64 8.00
CA ARG A 283 -12.33 3.61 7.74
C ARG A 283 -10.94 2.98 7.56
N ARG A 284 -10.79 1.65 7.61
CA ARG A 284 -9.48 0.99 7.56
C ARG A 284 -8.63 1.34 6.34
N GLY A 285 -9.26 1.61 5.19
CA GLY A 285 -8.54 2.03 3.98
C GLY A 285 -8.43 3.55 3.78
N ALA A 286 -8.95 4.35 4.71
CA ALA A 286 -8.91 5.80 4.64
C ALA A 286 -7.73 6.39 5.45
N THR A 287 -6.58 5.70 5.43
CA THR A 287 -5.34 6.15 6.08
C THR A 287 -4.56 7.11 5.17
N PRO A 288 -3.79 8.07 5.71
CA PRO A 288 -2.99 9.00 4.90
C PRO A 288 -2.07 8.29 3.92
N GLN A 289 -1.36 7.25 4.38
CA GLN A 289 -0.47 6.42 3.56
C GLN A 289 -1.20 5.83 2.35
N LYS A 290 -2.32 5.13 2.56
CA LYS A 290 -3.09 4.52 1.47
C LYS A 290 -3.69 5.58 0.55
N ASN A 291 -4.23 6.66 1.10
CA ASN A 291 -4.87 7.71 0.32
C ASN A 291 -3.86 8.40 -0.63
N LEU A 292 -2.67 8.73 -0.12
CA LEU A 292 -1.61 9.36 -0.91
C LEU A 292 -1.03 8.42 -1.96
N TYR A 293 -0.82 7.14 -1.61
CA TYR A 293 -0.48 6.10 -2.59
C TYR A 293 -1.52 6.04 -3.72
N SER A 294 -2.80 6.03 -3.35
CA SER A 294 -3.90 5.90 -4.30
C SER A 294 -3.99 7.12 -5.21
N HIS A 295 -3.78 8.30 -4.65
CA HIS A 295 -3.72 9.55 -5.38
C HIS A 295 -2.61 9.53 -6.44
N GLN A 296 -1.39 9.13 -6.06
CA GLN A 296 -0.26 9.02 -6.99
C GLN A 296 -0.53 8.03 -8.12
N LYS A 297 -1.04 6.83 -7.81
CA LYS A 297 -1.44 5.85 -8.83
C LYS A 297 -2.51 6.40 -9.77
N ASN A 298 -3.48 7.17 -9.25
CA ASN A 298 -4.53 7.76 -10.08
C ASN A 298 -3.98 8.87 -10.99
N LEU A 299 -3.09 9.72 -10.47
CA LEU A 299 -2.40 10.75 -11.24
C LEU A 299 -1.62 10.13 -12.40
N LEU A 300 -0.85 9.08 -12.12
CA LEU A 300 -0.11 8.33 -13.14
C LEU A 300 -1.05 7.74 -14.22
N LYS A 301 -2.20 7.17 -13.82
CA LYS A 301 -3.19 6.64 -14.79
C LYS A 301 -3.77 7.75 -15.68
N LEU A 302 -4.03 8.92 -15.12
CA LEU A 302 -4.49 10.09 -15.88
C LEU A 302 -3.43 10.59 -16.85
N LEU A 303 -2.16 10.67 -16.42
CA LEU A 303 -1.04 11.03 -17.29
C LEU A 303 -0.90 10.05 -18.46
N LEU A 304 -0.96 8.74 -18.19
CA LEU A 304 -0.93 7.71 -19.24
C LEU A 304 -2.07 7.88 -20.24
N SER A 305 -3.30 8.15 -19.77
CA SER A 305 -4.44 8.42 -20.63
C SER A 305 -4.21 9.65 -21.51
N SER A 306 -3.67 10.74 -20.96
CA SER A 306 -3.34 11.95 -21.70
C SER A 306 -2.28 11.68 -22.77
N ILE A 307 -1.23 10.92 -22.43
CA ILE A 307 -0.19 10.51 -23.39
C ILE A 307 -0.80 9.68 -24.52
N GLN A 308 -1.66 8.70 -24.20
CA GLN A 308 -2.33 7.87 -25.20
C GLN A 308 -3.26 8.67 -26.12
N ILE A 309 -3.94 9.70 -25.60
CA ILE A 309 -4.76 10.61 -26.42
C ILE A 309 -3.85 11.42 -27.35
N CYS A 310 -2.76 11.98 -26.84
CA CYS A 310 -1.79 12.72 -27.64
C CYS A 310 -1.17 11.85 -28.74
N LEU A 311 -0.81 10.60 -28.45
CA LEU A 311 -0.27 9.66 -29.44
C LEU A 311 -1.31 9.32 -30.52
N ARG A 312 -2.58 9.10 -30.15
CA ARG A 312 -3.68 8.82 -31.10
C ARG A 312 -3.99 10.01 -32.00
N ASN A 313 -4.08 11.21 -31.43
CA ASN A 313 -4.39 12.44 -32.18
C ASN A 313 -3.23 12.90 -33.08
N LYS A 314 -2.03 12.34 -32.91
CA LYS A 314 -0.82 12.66 -33.68
C LYS A 314 -0.51 11.66 -34.79
N ILE A 315 -1.26 10.56 -34.92
CA ILE A 315 -1.18 9.70 -36.10
C ILE A 315 -2.16 10.29 -37.12
N PRO A 316 -1.68 10.95 -38.20
CA PRO A 316 -2.57 11.42 -39.25
C PRO A 316 -3.29 10.20 -39.85
N SER A 317 -4.58 10.34 -40.17
CA SER A 317 -5.38 9.30 -40.86
C SER A 317 -4.75 8.80 -42.16
N ASP A 318 -3.85 9.59 -42.75
CA ASP A 318 -3.21 9.33 -44.04
C ASP A 318 -1.92 8.47 -43.92
N TYR A 319 -1.43 8.19 -42.70
CA TYR A 319 -0.28 7.31 -42.48
C TYR A 319 -0.74 5.93 -41.99
N SER A 320 -1.00 5.01 -42.92
CA SER A 320 -1.17 3.60 -42.61
C SER A 320 0.17 2.96 -42.24
N LEU A 321 0.56 3.03 -40.97
CA LEU A 321 1.72 2.31 -40.44
C LEU A 321 1.45 0.81 -40.51
N THR A 322 2.19 0.09 -41.37
CA THR A 322 2.10 -1.38 -41.46
C THR A 322 2.92 -2.03 -40.33
N ALA A 323 2.48 -3.18 -39.81
CA ALA A 323 3.14 -3.86 -38.67
C ALA A 323 4.65 -4.12 -38.89
N GLN A 324 5.07 -4.28 -40.16
CA GLN A 324 6.46 -4.46 -40.56
C GLN A 324 7.32 -3.19 -40.36
N GLN A 325 6.73 -2.00 -40.43
CA GLN A 325 7.42 -0.71 -40.24
C GLN A 325 7.63 -0.37 -38.76
N VAL A 326 6.82 -0.94 -37.86
CA VAL A 326 6.91 -0.71 -36.39
C VAL A 326 8.07 -1.49 -35.75
N GLN A 327 8.52 -2.58 -36.37
CA GLN A 327 9.61 -3.43 -35.85
C GLN A 327 11.01 -2.80 -36.00
N GLY A 328 11.19 -1.79 -36.84
CA GLY A 328 12.48 -1.11 -37.00
C GLY A 328 12.69 -0.03 -35.94
N GLN A 329 13.88 0.00 -35.31
CA GLN A 329 14.27 1.05 -34.33
C GLN A 329 14.13 2.48 -34.88
N GLN A 330 14.13 2.67 -36.20
CA GLN A 330 13.95 3.96 -36.87
C GLN A 330 12.52 4.50 -36.84
N CYS A 331 11.53 3.70 -36.44
CA CYS A 331 10.13 4.11 -36.43
C CYS A 331 9.83 5.11 -35.29
N LEU A 332 10.45 4.90 -34.12
CA LEU A 332 10.35 5.84 -32.99
C LEU A 332 10.88 7.22 -33.38
N VAL A 333 12.04 7.29 -34.03
CA VAL A 333 12.66 8.55 -34.46
C VAL A 333 11.75 9.31 -35.44
N LYS A 334 11.14 8.63 -36.41
CA LYS A 334 10.17 9.26 -37.33
C LYS A 334 8.90 9.75 -36.61
N ILE A 335 8.42 9.03 -35.60
CA ILE A 335 7.29 9.47 -34.77
C ILE A 335 7.68 10.69 -33.92
N TYR A 336 8.91 10.78 -33.41
CA TYR A 336 9.38 11.94 -32.63
C TYR A 336 9.72 13.16 -33.50
N ASP A 337 10.32 12.98 -34.68
CA ASP A 337 10.77 14.07 -35.56
C ASP A 337 9.63 14.76 -36.31
N THR A 338 8.51 14.05 -36.54
CA THR A 338 7.29 14.61 -37.13
C THR A 338 6.47 15.44 -36.12
N VAL A 339 6.92 15.57 -34.87
CA VAL A 339 6.19 16.25 -33.80
C VAL A 339 6.67 17.70 -33.65
N PRO A 340 5.92 18.71 -34.12
CA PRO A 340 6.11 20.07 -33.62
C PRO A 340 5.69 20.08 -32.13
N LEU A 341 6.66 20.27 -31.24
CA LEU A 341 6.39 20.59 -29.84
C LEU A 341 5.57 21.87 -29.80
N ARG A 342 4.27 21.80 -29.47
CA ARG A 342 3.51 23.00 -29.11
C ARG A 342 4.19 23.58 -27.87
N LYS A 343 4.85 24.72 -28.03
CA LYS A 343 5.35 25.53 -26.91
C LYS A 343 4.17 25.75 -25.96
N SER A 344 4.27 25.21 -24.74
CA SER A 344 3.36 25.54 -23.65
C SER A 344 3.46 27.06 -23.37
N PRO A 345 2.34 27.78 -23.17
CA PRO A 345 2.36 29.22 -22.93
C PRO A 345 2.93 29.63 -21.57
N ILE A 346 3.54 28.71 -20.82
CA ILE A 346 4.01 28.92 -19.44
C ILE A 346 5.50 29.29 -19.39
N LEU A 347 6.19 29.31 -20.54
CA LEU A 347 7.56 29.79 -20.62
C LEU A 347 7.69 30.78 -21.78
N GLN A 348 7.43 32.04 -21.49
CA GLN A 348 8.11 33.15 -22.14
C GLN A 348 8.74 34.04 -21.04
N PRO A 349 9.93 34.58 -21.30
CA PRO A 349 10.83 35.17 -20.30
C PRO A 349 10.27 36.39 -19.59
#